data_AF-A0A239IZ91-F1
#
_entry.id   AF-A0A239IZ91-F1
#
_cell.length_a   1.000
_cell.length_b   1.000
_cell.length_c   1.000
_cell.angle_alpha   90.00
_cell.angle_beta   90.00
_cell.angle_gamma   90.00
#
_symmetry.space_group_name_H-M   'P 1'
#
loop_
_entity.id
_entity.type
_entity.pdbx_description
1 polymer ?
#
loop_
_entity_poly.entity_id
_entity_poly.type
_entity_poly.pdbx_seq_one_letter_code
_entity_poly.pdbx_strand_id
1 'polypeptide(L)'
;MKKFCKTVAIVFVAITFIFILSRYGWRILGFSMCNSPSSLYAETVSVENGSVRIKGGIGSSASAYVGHIYEIKDSNLYIGVKHNTLLGFLNRWGDFDITITLDNTDIENVYFKDKNREKLIWNADEGLIRAIPKATQSIDGATEDDDEE
;
A
#
# COMPACT_ATOMS: atom_id res chain seq x y z
N MET A 1 3.24 -13.69 47.08
CA MET A 1 4.10 -13.13 46.00
C MET A 1 4.28 -14.06 44.80
N LYS A 2 4.79 -15.30 44.94
CA LYS A 2 5.02 -16.21 43.78
C LYS A 2 3.79 -16.43 42.87
N LYS A 3 2.58 -16.57 43.44
CA LYS A 3 1.33 -16.72 42.67
C LYS A 3 0.95 -15.44 41.90
N PHE A 4 1.15 -14.27 42.51
CA PHE A 4 0.87 -12.97 41.89
C PHE A 4 1.83 -12.69 40.73
N CYS A 5 3.15 -12.92 40.91
CA CYS A 5 4.12 -12.77 39.83
C CYS A 5 3.82 -13.71 38.65
N LYS A 6 3.39 -14.95 38.93
CA LYS A 6 2.96 -15.90 37.88
C LYS A 6 1.74 -15.39 37.12
N THR A 7 0.72 -14.86 37.82
CA THR A 7 -0.47 -14.29 37.17
C THR A 7 -0.12 -13.08 36.31
N VAL A 8 0.70 -12.16 36.82
CA VAL A 8 1.15 -10.98 36.06
C VAL A 8 1.95 -11.39 34.82
N ALA A 9 2.85 -12.37 34.95
CA ALA A 9 3.61 -12.89 33.81
C ALA A 9 2.70 -13.53 32.75
N ILE A 10 1.69 -14.31 33.15
CA ILE A 10 0.72 -14.91 32.21
C ILE A 10 -0.06 -13.82 31.47
N VAL A 11 -0.55 -12.79 32.18
CA VAL A 11 -1.28 -11.68 31.57
C VAL A 11 -0.40 -10.92 30.59
N PHE A 12 0.87 -10.67 30.94
CA PHE A 12 1.81 -10.00 30.04
C PHE A 12 2.09 -10.83 28.77
N VAL A 13 2.28 -12.14 28.90
CA VAL A 13 2.43 -13.05 27.75
C VAL A 13 1.16 -13.07 26.89
N ALA A 14 -0.03 -13.08 27.49
CA ALA A 14 -1.28 -13.04 26.75
C ALA A 14 -1.44 -11.73 25.95
N ILE A 15 -1.14 -10.57 26.56
CA ILE A 15 -1.22 -9.27 25.89
C ILE A 15 -0.23 -9.19 24.73
N THR A 16 1.03 -9.59 24.94
CA THR A 16 2.05 -9.61 23.89
C THR A 16 1.66 -10.53 22.74
N PHE A 17 1.09 -11.71 23.04
CA PHE A 17 0.60 -12.62 22.02
C PHE A 17 -0.55 -12.03 21.19
N ILE A 18 -1.53 -11.37 21.83
CA ILE A 18 -2.62 -10.66 21.14
C ILE A 18 -2.06 -9.55 20.25
N PHE A 19 -1.05 -8.83 20.72
CA PHE A 19 -0.43 -7.74 19.94
C PHE A 19 0.28 -8.28 18.69
N ILE A 20 1.03 -9.38 18.81
CA ILE A 20 1.70 -10.04 17.69
C ILE A 20 0.67 -10.56 16.68
N LEU A 21 -0.38 -11.23 17.14
CA LEU A 21 -1.46 -11.72 16.27
C LEU A 21 -2.18 -10.57 15.55
N SER A 22 -2.43 -9.47 16.23
CA SER A 22 -3.05 -8.30 15.62
C SER A 22 -2.14 -7.65 14.57
N ARG A 23 -0.81 -7.68 14.76
CA ARG A 23 0.18 -7.10 13.84
C ARG A 23 0.46 -7.97 12.62
N TYR A 24 0.49 -9.29 12.78
CA TYR A 24 0.98 -10.23 11.77
C TYR A 24 -0.03 -11.30 11.36
N GLY A 25 -1.08 -11.55 12.17
CA GLY A 25 -2.08 -12.58 11.92
C GLY A 25 -2.85 -12.37 10.61
N TRP A 26 -2.95 -11.13 10.13
CA TRP A 26 -3.55 -10.82 8.84
C TRP A 26 -2.84 -11.52 7.66
N ARG A 27 -1.53 -11.81 7.77
CA ARG A 27 -0.78 -12.52 6.72
C ARG A 27 -1.25 -13.96 6.55
N ILE A 28 -1.77 -14.60 7.61
CA ILE A 28 -2.26 -15.99 7.58
C ILE A 28 -3.54 -16.10 6.75
N LEU A 29 -4.35 -15.05 6.74
CA LEU A 29 -5.61 -14.98 5.97
C LEU A 29 -5.40 -14.47 4.53
N GLY A 30 -4.14 -14.20 4.15
CA GLY A 30 -3.76 -13.79 2.81
C GLY A 30 -4.50 -12.53 2.32
N PHE A 31 -4.91 -12.55 1.05
CA PHE A 31 -5.57 -11.42 0.39
C PHE A 31 -6.91 -11.04 1.02
N SER A 32 -7.54 -11.94 1.79
CA SER A 32 -8.84 -11.68 2.41
C SER A 32 -8.81 -10.57 3.47
N MET A 33 -7.64 -10.30 4.06
CA MET A 33 -7.47 -9.25 5.06
C MET A 33 -6.87 -7.96 4.48
N CYS A 34 -6.51 -7.94 3.19
CA CYS A 34 -5.91 -6.79 2.54
C CYS A 34 -6.94 -5.68 2.27
N ASN A 35 -6.47 -4.46 2.07
CA ASN A 35 -7.31 -3.33 1.71
C ASN A 35 -7.92 -3.52 0.34
N SER A 36 -9.09 -2.89 0.13
CA SER A 36 -9.74 -2.93 -1.16
C SER A 36 -8.85 -2.27 -2.23
N PRO A 37 -8.66 -2.90 -3.41
CA PRO A 37 -7.89 -2.32 -4.49
C PRO A 37 -8.40 -0.93 -4.93
N SER A 38 -9.70 -0.67 -4.83
CA SER A 38 -10.28 0.63 -5.19
C SER A 38 -9.90 1.75 -4.23
N SER A 39 -9.58 1.43 -2.97
CA SER A 39 -9.13 2.41 -1.98
C SER A 39 -7.66 2.81 -2.13
N LEU A 40 -6.89 2.01 -2.87
CA LEU A 40 -5.46 2.20 -3.08
C LEU A 40 -5.20 2.93 -4.40
N TYR A 41 -4.15 3.72 -4.41
CA TYR A 41 -3.61 4.33 -5.62
C TYR A 41 -2.11 4.04 -5.72
N ALA A 42 -1.63 3.90 -6.95
CA ALA A 42 -0.22 3.79 -7.26
C ALA A 42 0.22 5.11 -7.90
N GLU A 43 1.24 5.74 -7.35
CA GLU A 43 1.88 6.94 -7.91
C GLU A 43 2.94 6.56 -8.93
N THR A 44 3.66 5.49 -8.68
CA THR A 44 4.73 5.01 -9.57
C THR A 44 4.82 3.50 -9.48
N VAL A 45 4.94 2.86 -10.64
CA VAL A 45 5.25 1.43 -10.76
C VAL A 45 6.45 1.33 -11.69
N SER A 46 7.55 0.77 -11.17
CA SER A 46 8.75 0.44 -11.96
C SER A 46 8.88 -1.08 -11.97
N VAL A 47 8.97 -1.65 -13.17
CA VAL A 47 9.24 -3.06 -13.38
C VAL A 47 10.58 -3.15 -14.08
N GLU A 48 11.57 -3.68 -13.36
CA GLU A 48 12.94 -3.88 -13.85
C GLU A 48 13.24 -5.37 -13.81
N ASN A 49 14.22 -5.82 -14.60
CA ASN A 49 14.62 -7.23 -14.62
C ASN A 49 14.94 -7.73 -13.21
N GLY A 50 14.08 -8.59 -12.67
CA GLY A 50 14.22 -9.17 -11.33
C GLY A 50 13.72 -8.32 -10.18
N SER A 51 13.06 -7.17 -10.41
CA SER A 51 12.40 -6.44 -9.31
C SER A 51 11.21 -5.59 -9.75
N VAL A 52 10.21 -5.51 -8.87
CA VAL A 52 9.07 -4.60 -9.04
C VAL A 52 9.02 -3.66 -7.86
N ARG A 53 9.01 -2.35 -8.16
CA ARG A 53 8.89 -1.30 -7.16
C ARG A 53 7.62 -0.50 -7.37
N ILE A 54 6.86 -0.33 -6.30
CA ILE A 54 5.58 0.37 -6.31
C ILE A 54 5.55 1.39 -5.19
N LYS A 55 5.31 2.63 -5.57
CA LYS A 55 5.00 3.72 -4.65
C LYS A 55 3.54 4.10 -4.78
N GLY A 56 2.90 4.33 -3.66
CA GLY A 56 1.50 4.70 -3.64
C GLY A 56 1.00 4.94 -2.23
N GLY A 57 -0.32 4.98 -2.09
CA GLY A 57 -0.94 5.18 -0.80
C GLY A 57 -2.40 4.77 -0.78
N ILE A 58 -3.07 5.15 0.31
CA ILE A 58 -4.51 5.01 0.50
C ILE A 58 -5.13 6.40 0.67
N GLY A 59 -6.32 6.62 0.13
CA GLY A 59 -7.02 7.91 0.28
C GLY A 59 -7.50 8.22 1.71
N SER A 60 -7.28 7.32 2.67
CA SER A 60 -7.71 7.44 4.07
C SER A 60 -6.61 8.03 4.93
N SER A 61 -6.87 9.18 5.56
CA SER A 61 -5.91 9.95 6.37
C SER A 61 -5.56 9.36 7.74
N ALA A 62 -6.17 8.22 8.13
CA ALA A 62 -6.01 7.62 9.45
C ALA A 62 -5.42 6.20 9.43
N SER A 63 -5.11 5.66 8.25
CA SER A 63 -4.67 4.28 8.07
C SER A 63 -3.18 4.21 7.78
N ALA A 64 -2.41 3.58 8.67
CA ALA A 64 -0.97 3.42 8.49
C ALA A 64 -0.64 2.14 7.72
N TYR A 65 0.35 2.18 6.84
CA TYR A 65 0.84 1.00 6.13
C TYR A 65 1.47 0.00 7.10
N VAL A 66 1.05 -1.26 7.00
CA VAL A 66 1.41 -2.37 7.91
C VAL A 66 2.25 -3.42 7.21
N GLY A 67 2.12 -3.54 5.90
CA GLY A 67 2.87 -4.46 5.07
C GLY A 67 2.10 -4.90 3.84
N HIS A 68 2.73 -5.74 3.05
CA HIS A 68 2.14 -6.35 1.87
C HIS A 68 2.35 -7.87 1.87
N ILE A 69 1.62 -8.53 0.99
CA ILE A 69 1.85 -9.89 0.50
C ILE A 69 1.78 -9.85 -1.02
N TYR A 70 2.38 -10.83 -1.68
CA TYR A 70 2.28 -10.94 -3.12
C TYR A 70 2.17 -12.39 -3.57
N GLU A 71 1.65 -12.56 -4.79
CA GLU A 71 1.50 -13.84 -5.48
C GLU A 71 1.80 -13.59 -6.97
N ILE A 72 2.54 -14.50 -7.59
CA ILE A 72 2.81 -14.45 -9.03
C ILE A 72 2.06 -15.62 -9.66
N LYS A 73 1.27 -15.33 -10.70
CA LYS A 73 0.54 -16.37 -11.44
C LYS A 73 0.41 -15.95 -12.90
N ASP A 74 0.81 -16.83 -13.81
CA ASP A 74 0.68 -16.63 -15.27
C ASP A 74 1.25 -15.26 -15.72
N SER A 75 2.48 -14.93 -15.28
CA SER A 75 3.16 -13.64 -15.54
C SER A 75 2.47 -12.39 -14.96
N ASN A 76 1.48 -12.57 -14.09
CA ASN A 76 0.79 -11.50 -13.38
C ASN A 76 1.26 -11.44 -11.92
N LEU A 77 1.65 -10.25 -11.47
CA LEU A 77 1.99 -9.98 -10.08
C LEU A 77 0.79 -9.38 -9.34
N TYR A 78 0.29 -10.10 -8.34
CA TYR A 78 -0.81 -9.67 -7.49
C TYR A 78 -0.29 -9.23 -6.12
N ILE A 79 -0.69 -8.04 -5.68
CA ILE A 79 -0.16 -7.43 -4.46
C ILE A 79 -1.31 -7.04 -3.54
N GLY A 80 -1.27 -7.59 -2.34
CA GLY A 80 -2.21 -7.29 -1.28
C GLY A 80 -1.55 -6.32 -0.30
N VAL A 81 -2.08 -5.11 -0.18
CA VAL A 81 -1.55 -4.09 0.74
C VAL A 81 -2.43 -4.05 1.97
N LYS A 82 -1.82 -4.03 3.16
CA LYS A 82 -2.51 -3.89 4.44
C LYS A 82 -2.20 -2.57 5.12
N HIS A 83 -3.25 -1.92 5.56
CA HIS A 83 -3.23 -0.82 6.50
C HIS A 83 -3.99 -1.17 7.78
N ASN A 84 -3.64 -0.51 8.87
CA ASN A 84 -4.33 -0.63 10.15
C ASN A 84 -4.39 0.72 10.88
N THR A 85 -5.54 1.02 11.45
CA THR A 85 -5.79 2.21 12.28
C THR A 85 -5.19 2.06 13.68
N LEU A 86 -5.22 0.84 14.26
CA LEU A 86 -4.85 0.59 15.66
C LEU A 86 -3.36 0.80 15.95
N LEU A 87 -2.52 0.68 14.93
CA LEU A 87 -1.07 0.84 15.03
C LEU A 87 -0.57 2.11 14.33
N GLY A 88 -1.49 2.90 13.76
CA GLY A 88 -1.18 4.12 13.02
C GLY A 88 -0.93 5.35 13.89
N PHE A 89 -0.84 5.19 15.21
CA PHE A 89 -0.61 6.31 16.13
C PHE A 89 0.78 6.94 15.99
N LEU A 90 1.80 6.17 15.57
CA LEU A 90 3.16 6.71 15.38
C LEU A 90 3.40 7.24 13.96
N ASN A 91 2.93 6.53 12.93
CA ASN A 91 3.12 6.92 11.53
C ASN A 91 1.76 6.95 10.83
N ARG A 92 1.13 8.13 10.75
CA ARG A 92 -0.19 8.32 10.11
C ARG A 92 -0.17 8.36 8.58
N TRP A 93 1.01 8.23 8.00
CA TRP A 93 1.20 8.32 6.56
C TRP A 93 0.78 6.99 5.96
N GLY A 94 -0.29 7.01 5.15
CA GLY A 94 -0.84 5.86 4.45
C GLY A 94 -0.05 5.49 3.20
N ASP A 95 1.12 6.08 3.03
CA ASP A 95 1.98 5.88 1.87
C ASP A 95 2.82 4.62 2.06
N PHE A 96 3.12 3.96 0.95
CA PHE A 96 3.95 2.77 0.92
C PHE A 96 4.96 2.84 -0.24
N ASP A 97 6.13 2.25 0.02
CA ASP A 97 7.16 1.98 -0.97
C ASP A 97 7.46 0.48 -0.87
N ILE A 98 6.95 -0.28 -1.83
CA ILE A 98 7.02 -1.73 -1.89
C ILE A 98 8.08 -2.09 -2.92
N THR A 99 9.04 -2.93 -2.55
CA THR A 99 10.00 -3.52 -3.48
C THR A 99 9.92 -5.03 -3.34
N ILE A 100 9.66 -5.71 -4.45
CA ILE A 100 9.57 -7.17 -4.55
C ILE A 100 10.68 -7.63 -5.47
N THR A 101 11.58 -8.47 -4.96
CA THR A 101 12.60 -9.14 -5.77
C THR A 101 11.99 -10.40 -6.39
N LEU A 102 12.25 -10.61 -7.67
CA LEU A 102 11.69 -11.70 -8.47
C LEU A 102 12.81 -12.58 -9.01
N ASP A 103 12.61 -13.89 -8.98
CA ASP A 103 13.55 -14.86 -9.53
C ASP A 103 13.39 -14.97 -11.04
N ASN A 104 13.89 -13.97 -11.78
CA ASN A 104 13.91 -13.90 -13.25
C ASN A 104 12.57 -14.21 -13.95
N THR A 105 11.45 -13.90 -13.29
CA THR A 105 10.12 -14.05 -13.88
C THR A 105 9.74 -12.75 -14.57
N ASP A 106 9.41 -12.83 -15.86
CA ASP A 106 8.91 -11.69 -16.61
C ASP A 106 7.48 -11.37 -16.16
N ILE A 107 7.25 -10.13 -15.75
CA ILE A 107 5.95 -9.65 -15.30
C ILE A 107 5.32 -8.83 -16.42
N GLU A 108 4.16 -9.27 -16.89
CA GLU A 108 3.37 -8.58 -17.89
C GLU A 108 2.41 -7.59 -17.25
N ASN A 109 1.87 -7.93 -16.07
CA ASN A 109 0.87 -7.11 -15.38
C ASN A 109 1.12 -7.06 -13.88
N VAL A 110 0.80 -5.92 -13.29
CA VAL A 110 0.79 -5.73 -11.83
C VAL A 110 -0.58 -5.30 -11.38
N TYR A 111 -1.12 -5.98 -10.36
CA TYR A 111 -2.44 -5.74 -9.79
C TYR A 111 -2.37 -5.48 -8.30
N PHE A 112 -3.21 -4.58 -7.80
CA PHE A 112 -3.67 -4.65 -6.42
C PHE A 112 -4.76 -5.71 -6.28
N LYS A 113 -4.70 -6.53 -5.22
CA LYS A 113 -5.63 -7.65 -4.98
C LYS A 113 -6.14 -7.66 -3.54
N ASP A 114 -7.44 -7.90 -3.37
CA ASP A 114 -8.04 -8.36 -2.11
C ASP A 114 -8.70 -9.74 -2.30
N LYS A 115 -9.58 -10.13 -1.37
CA LYS A 115 -10.30 -11.41 -1.41
C LYS A 115 -10.91 -11.73 -2.79
N ASN A 116 -11.59 -10.76 -3.39
CA ASN A 116 -12.49 -10.99 -4.52
C ASN A 116 -12.31 -9.95 -5.65
N ARG A 117 -11.41 -8.98 -5.47
CA ARG A 117 -11.23 -7.86 -6.38
C ARG A 117 -9.77 -7.71 -6.75
N GLU A 118 -9.57 -7.31 -7.99
CA GLU A 118 -8.28 -7.00 -8.58
C GLU A 118 -8.39 -5.65 -9.29
N LYS A 119 -7.31 -4.86 -9.24
CA LYS A 119 -7.19 -3.57 -9.94
C LYS A 119 -5.85 -3.53 -10.62
N LEU A 120 -5.85 -3.48 -11.96
CA LEU A 120 -4.63 -3.31 -12.76
C LEU A 120 -4.01 -1.94 -12.43
N ILE A 121 -2.72 -1.93 -12.16
CA ILE A 121 -1.95 -0.70 -11.89
C ILE A 121 -0.79 -0.48 -12.84
N TRP A 122 -0.36 -1.53 -13.55
CA TRP A 122 0.68 -1.46 -14.57
C TRP A 122 0.55 -2.64 -15.52
N ASN A 123 0.84 -2.41 -16.80
CA ASN A 123 0.90 -3.43 -17.85
C ASN A 123 2.12 -3.11 -18.74
N ALA A 124 2.80 -4.16 -19.21
CA ALA A 124 4.02 -4.05 -20.01
C ALA A 124 3.78 -3.39 -21.38
N ASP A 125 2.63 -3.64 -21.99
CA ASP A 125 2.25 -3.08 -23.30
C ASP A 125 1.92 -1.58 -23.20
N GLU A 126 1.40 -1.13 -22.04
CA GLU A 126 1.14 0.29 -21.73
C GLU A 126 2.35 1.00 -21.06
N GLY A 127 3.46 0.27 -20.87
CA GLY A 127 4.46 0.43 -19.82
C GLY A 127 5.38 1.67 -19.81
N LEU A 128 5.06 2.78 -20.50
CA LEU A 128 5.93 3.97 -20.52
C LEU A 128 5.25 5.33 -20.29
N ILE A 129 3.91 5.44 -20.22
CA ILE A 129 3.25 6.75 -20.12
C ILE A 129 2.20 6.80 -19.01
N ARG A 130 2.64 6.76 -17.75
CA ARG A 130 1.94 7.48 -16.66
C ARG A 130 2.94 8.10 -15.70
N ALA A 131 3.72 9.07 -16.20
CA ALA A 131 3.97 10.24 -15.38
C ALA A 131 2.60 10.95 -15.26
N ILE A 132 1.95 10.85 -14.10
CA ILE A 132 0.74 11.61 -13.82
C ILE A 132 1.03 13.08 -14.16
N PRO A 133 0.23 13.77 -15.00
CA PRO A 133 0.44 15.18 -15.23
C PRO A 133 0.34 15.89 -13.89
N LYS A 134 1.44 16.52 -13.47
CA LYS A 134 1.48 17.48 -12.38
C LYS A 134 0.31 18.44 -12.57
N ALA A 135 -0.42 18.62 -11.47
CA ALA A 135 -1.56 19.53 -11.34
C ALA A 135 -1.41 20.79 -12.21
N THR A 136 -2.49 21.14 -12.90
CA THR A 136 -2.71 22.43 -13.55
C THR A 136 -2.27 23.56 -12.62
N GLN A 137 -1.09 24.12 -12.85
CA GLN A 137 -0.77 25.47 -12.39
C GLN A 137 -1.60 26.42 -13.25
N SER A 138 -2.72 26.91 -12.72
CA SER A 138 -3.36 28.10 -13.26
C SER A 138 -2.53 29.31 -12.82
N ILE A 139 -1.68 29.81 -13.71
CA ILE A 139 -1.21 31.19 -13.67
C ILE A 139 -1.39 31.74 -15.08
N ASP A 140 -2.43 32.56 -15.25
CA ASP A 140 -2.39 33.79 -16.04
C ASP A 140 -3.67 34.55 -15.64
N GLY A 141 -3.62 35.78 -15.12
CA GLY A 141 -2.88 36.90 -15.68
C GLY A 141 -3.93 37.85 -16.25
N ALA A 142 -4.55 38.66 -15.39
CA ALA A 142 -5.43 39.75 -15.81
C ALA A 142 -4.85 41.05 -15.28
N THR A 143 -3.92 41.60 -16.06
CA THR A 143 -3.46 42.99 -16.00
C THR A 143 -4.45 43.86 -16.79
N GLU A 144 -4.91 44.90 -16.12
CA GLU A 144 -5.10 46.28 -16.60
C GLU A 144 -5.60 46.49 -18.04
N ASP A 145 -6.88 46.89 -18.15
CA ASP A 145 -7.34 47.79 -19.21
C ASP A 145 -7.75 49.11 -18.54
N ASP A 146 -6.83 50.07 -18.59
CA ASP A 146 -7.14 51.50 -18.60
C ASP A 146 -7.76 51.80 -19.96
N ASP A 147 -8.99 52.32 -20.00
CA ASP A 147 -9.51 53.03 -21.17
C ASP A 147 -10.25 54.30 -20.70
N GLU A 148 -9.73 55.42 -21.19
CA GLU A 148 -10.26 56.78 -21.10
C GLU A 148 -11.52 56.93 -21.95
N GLU A 149 -12.60 57.49 -21.37
CA GLU A 149 -13.40 58.63 -21.88
C GLU A 149 -14.53 59.02 -20.90
#